data_AF-A0A7C6TTP6-F1
#
_entry.id   AF-A0A7C6TTP6-F1
#
_cell.length_a   1.000
_cell.length_b   1.000
_cell.length_c   1.000
_cell.angle_alpha   90.00
_cell.angle_beta   90.00
_cell.angle_gamma   90.00
#
_symmetry.space_group_name_H-M   'P 1'
#
loop_
_entity.id
_entity.type
_entity.pdbx_description
1 polymer ?
#
loop_
_entity_poly.entity_id
_entity_poly.type
_entity_poly.pdbx_seq_one_letter_code
_entity_poly.pdbx_strand_id
1 'polypeptide(L)'
;MSARMPYVAGMFYPAEEDSCRREIEVYLQAVDPAGLVGPVFGGLAPHAGWTYSGATMAQLYATLADEDAPDTVVLLGAAHQWGMGGAILYGSGAWRTPL
;
A
#
# COMPACT_ATOMS: atom_id res chain seq x y z
N MET A 1 9.79 -11.49 -18.32
CA MET A 1 8.70 -11.55 -17.33
C MET A 1 7.71 -10.44 -17.64
N SER A 2 6.41 -10.72 -17.69
CA SER A 2 5.39 -9.68 -17.83
C SER A 2 5.30 -8.86 -16.54
N ALA A 3 5.21 -7.55 -16.65
CA ALA A 3 5.03 -6.65 -15.52
C ALA A 3 3.67 -5.96 -15.60
N ARG A 4 2.92 -5.93 -14.50
CA ARG A 4 1.66 -5.19 -14.39
C ARG A 4 1.99 -3.71 -14.13
N MET A 5 1.53 -2.83 -15.03
CA MET A 5 1.72 -1.38 -14.91
C MET A 5 0.77 -0.76 -13.85
N PRO A 6 1.17 0.34 -13.19
CA PRO A 6 0.35 0.99 -12.17
C PRO A 6 -0.76 1.85 -12.82
N TYR A 7 -1.89 1.22 -13.14
CA TYR A 7 -2.96 1.82 -13.96
C TYR A 7 -3.64 3.07 -13.36
N VAL A 8 -3.53 3.29 -12.04
CA VAL A 8 -4.14 4.43 -11.35
C VAL A 8 -3.13 5.49 -10.89
N ALA A 9 -1.84 5.33 -11.25
CA ALA A 9 -0.83 6.35 -11.04
C ALA A 9 -1.18 7.61 -11.83
N GLY A 10 -1.01 8.78 -11.21
CA GLY A 10 -1.47 10.07 -11.74
C GLY A 10 -2.96 10.36 -11.51
N MET A 11 -3.72 9.43 -10.93
CA MET A 11 -5.14 9.63 -10.57
C MET A 11 -5.38 9.47 -9.07
N PHE A 12 -4.94 8.35 -8.48
CA PHE A 12 -5.17 8.04 -7.06
C PHE A 12 -3.98 8.45 -6.19
N TYR A 13 -2.81 8.54 -6.80
CA TYR A 13 -1.53 8.92 -6.20
C TYR A 13 -0.63 9.47 -7.32
N PRO A 14 0.47 10.17 -7.00
CA PRO A 14 1.34 10.75 -8.02
C PRO A 14 1.90 9.71 -9.00
N ALA A 15 2.20 10.14 -10.23
CA ALA A 15 2.78 9.25 -11.25
C ALA A 15 4.31 9.14 -11.18
N GLU A 16 4.96 10.08 -10.50
CA GLU A 16 6.42 10.23 -10.46
C GLU A 16 6.99 9.84 -9.09
N GLU A 17 8.16 9.21 -9.11
CA GLU A 17 8.87 8.71 -7.92
C GLU A 17 9.04 9.79 -6.84
N ASP A 18 9.64 10.93 -7.20
CA ASP A 18 9.94 12.00 -6.25
C ASP A 18 8.69 12.58 -5.60
N SER A 19 7.60 12.66 -6.37
CA SER A 19 6.31 13.14 -5.88
C SER A 19 5.69 12.13 -4.92
N CYS A 20 5.79 10.83 -5.24
CA CYS A 20 5.35 9.76 -4.35
C CYS A 20 6.13 9.75 -3.03
N ARG A 21 7.47 9.81 -3.08
CA ARG A 21 8.32 9.83 -1.88
C ARG A 21 7.98 11.00 -0.97
N ARG A 22 7.87 12.21 -1.54
CA ARG A 22 7.54 13.42 -0.79
C ARG A 22 6.18 13.32 -0.08
N GLU A 23 5.15 12.84 -0.78
CA GLU A 23 3.82 12.73 -0.19
C GLU A 23 3.75 11.63 0.90
N ILE A 24 4.43 10.51 0.69
CA ILE A 24 4.61 9.45 1.71
C ILE A 24 5.30 10.03 2.95
N GLU A 25 6.41 10.74 2.78
CA GLU A 25 7.15 11.36 3.89
C GLU A 25 6.29 12.34 4.67
N VAL A 26 5.50 13.18 4.00
CA VAL A 26 4.55 14.11 4.64
C VAL A 26 3.56 13.35 5.52
N TYR A 27 2.99 12.25 5.04
CA TYR A 27 2.04 11.48 5.85
C TYR A 27 2.74 10.76 7.02
N LEU A 28 3.92 10.17 6.81
CA LEU A 28 4.66 9.47 7.86
C LEU A 28 5.15 10.41 8.97
N GLN A 29 5.53 11.65 8.63
CA GLN A 29 5.93 12.65 9.62
C GLN A 29 4.76 13.17 10.47
N ALA A 30 3.51 12.99 10.00
CA ALA A 30 2.31 13.48 10.65
C ALA A 30 1.64 12.45 11.58
N VAL A 31 2.23 11.26 11.75
CA VAL A 31 1.64 10.18 12.53
C VAL A 31 2.50 9.82 13.74
N ASP A 32 1.83 9.48 14.84
CA ASP A 32 2.43 8.87 16.02
C ASP A 32 2.02 7.38 16.03
N PRO A 33 2.95 6.44 15.78
CA PRO A 33 2.63 5.02 15.68
C PRO A 33 1.96 4.49 16.95
N ALA A 34 0.95 3.64 16.79
CA ALA A 34 0.33 2.97 17.92
C ALA A 34 1.37 2.11 18.67
N GLY A 35 1.49 2.30 19.99
CA GLY A 35 2.32 1.49 20.89
C GLY A 35 1.73 0.10 21.12
N LEU A 36 1.64 -0.71 20.07
CA LEU A 36 1.17 -2.09 20.16
C LEU A 36 2.21 -2.97 20.88
N VAL A 37 1.71 -3.90 21.69
CA VAL A 37 2.57 -4.83 22.46
C VAL A 37 2.63 -6.17 21.74
N GLY A 38 3.84 -6.64 21.45
CA GLY A 38 4.09 -7.89 20.76
C GLY A 38 4.14 -7.75 19.23
N PRO A 39 4.37 -8.87 18.51
CA PRO A 39 4.58 -8.83 17.07
C PRO A 39 3.29 -8.46 16.32
N VAL A 40 3.40 -7.51 15.38
CA VAL A 40 2.29 -7.07 14.52
C VAL A 40 2.52 -7.60 13.10
N PHE A 41 1.67 -8.52 12.65
CA PHE A 41 1.86 -9.21 11.36
C PHE A 41 1.12 -8.57 10.17
N GLY A 42 0.31 -7.54 10.42
CA GLY A 42 -0.43 -6.85 9.37
C GLY A 42 -1.57 -5.99 9.89
N GLY A 43 -2.36 -5.43 8.97
CA GLY A 43 -3.54 -4.65 9.30
C GLY A 43 -4.40 -4.32 8.08
N LEU A 44 -5.43 -3.49 8.30
CA LEU A 44 -6.40 -3.10 7.28
C LEU A 44 -6.13 -1.67 6.82
N ALA A 45 -5.85 -1.51 5.53
CA ALA A 45 -5.63 -0.21 4.91
C ALA A 45 -6.82 0.18 4.02
N PRO A 46 -7.31 1.43 4.08
CA PRO A 46 -8.18 1.96 3.03
C PRO A 46 -7.42 2.03 1.69
N HIS A 47 -8.15 2.06 0.57
CA HIS A 47 -7.57 2.07 -0.78
C HIS A 47 -8.10 3.22 -1.66
N ALA A 48 -8.63 4.28 -1.04
CA ALA A 48 -8.99 5.50 -1.77
C ALA A 48 -7.72 6.22 -2.26
N GLY A 49 -7.89 7.31 -3.01
CA GLY A 49 -6.76 8.17 -3.35
C GLY A 49 -6.01 8.66 -2.11
N TRP A 50 -4.70 8.91 -2.25
CA TRP A 50 -3.82 9.31 -1.14
C TRP A 50 -4.30 10.58 -0.45
N THR A 51 -4.81 11.56 -1.20
CA THR A 51 -5.41 12.78 -0.65
C THR A 51 -6.49 12.51 0.41
N TYR A 52 -7.25 11.41 0.28
CA TYR A 52 -8.34 11.07 1.19
C TYR A 52 -7.96 10.06 2.28
N SER A 53 -6.95 9.24 2.03
CA SER A 53 -6.67 8.06 2.85
C SER A 53 -5.22 7.88 3.27
N GLY A 54 -4.31 8.72 2.77
CA GLY A 54 -2.87 8.65 3.01
C GLY A 54 -2.50 8.75 4.48
N ALA A 55 -3.11 9.67 5.22
CA ALA A 55 -2.88 9.81 6.66
C ALA A 55 -3.27 8.53 7.45
N THR A 56 -4.41 7.91 7.11
CA THR A 56 -4.86 6.66 7.72
C THR A 56 -3.95 5.49 7.36
N MET A 57 -3.50 5.41 6.10
CA MET A 57 -2.53 4.39 5.67
C MET A 57 -1.18 4.56 6.38
N ALA A 58 -0.71 5.80 6.55
CA ALA A 58 0.57 6.08 7.21
C ALA A 58 0.57 5.63 8.67
N GLN A 59 -0.54 5.79 9.39
CA GLN A 59 -0.67 5.24 10.76
C GLN A 59 -0.40 3.73 10.78
N LEU A 60 -1.01 2.99 9.86
CA LEU A 60 -0.79 1.54 9.77
C LEU A 60 0.66 1.21 9.43
N TYR A 61 1.20 1.79 8.36
CA TYR A 61 2.55 1.46 7.90
C TYR A 61 3.63 1.89 8.90
N ALA A 62 3.42 2.99 9.63
CA ALA A 62 4.34 3.41 10.68
C ALA A 62 4.28 2.50 11.91
N THR A 63 3.10 1.95 12.25
CA THR A 63 2.97 0.91 13.29
C THR A 63 3.54 -0.43 12.87
N LEU A 64 3.46 -0.77 11.58
CA LEU A 64 4.06 -2.00 11.02
C LEU A 64 5.55 -1.88 10.72
N ALA A 65 6.12 -0.67 10.80
CA ALA A 65 7.53 -0.46 10.57
C ALA A 65 8.32 -1.12 11.71
N ASP A 66 8.95 -2.24 11.38
CA ASP A 66 9.89 -2.96 12.24
C ASP A 66 11.32 -2.78 11.68
N GLU A 67 12.34 -3.04 12.50
CA GLU A 67 13.74 -3.02 12.06
C GLU A 67 14.00 -4.07 10.96
N ASP A 68 13.27 -5.20 11.02
CA ASP A 68 13.34 -6.28 10.05
C ASP A 68 12.16 -6.24 9.07
N ALA A 69 12.40 -5.78 7.84
CA ALA A 69 11.41 -5.82 6.78
C ALA A 69 11.06 -7.28 6.40
N PRO A 70 9.77 -7.61 6.17
CA PRO A 70 9.39 -8.98 5.83
C PRO A 70 9.84 -9.36 4.41
N ASP A 71 10.31 -10.60 4.25
CA ASP A 71 10.63 -11.19 2.95
C ASP A 71 9.39 -11.32 2.03
N THR A 72 8.20 -11.37 2.62
CA THR A 72 6.94 -11.59 1.89
C THR A 72 5.81 -10.76 2.47
N VAL A 73 5.16 -9.97 1.61
CA VAL A 73 3.94 -9.22 1.92
C VAL A 73 2.76 -9.83 1.17
N VAL A 74 1.69 -10.19 1.89
CA VAL A 74 0.44 -10.68 1.31
C VAL A 74 -0.57 -9.54 1.25
N LEU A 75 -0.90 -9.08 0.03
CA LEU A 75 -1.88 -8.02 -0.21
C LEU A 75 -3.23 -8.63 -0.59
N LEU A 76 -4.24 -8.43 0.25
CA LEU A 76 -5.62 -8.86 -0.01
C LEU A 76 -6.48 -7.64 -0.36
N GLY A 77 -7.19 -7.71 -1.49
CA GLY A 77 -8.01 -6.61 -1.98
C GLY A 77 -9.37 -7.10 -2.49
N ALA A 78 -10.37 -6.23 -2.41
CA ALA A 78 -11.69 -6.50 -2.93
C ALA A 78 -11.74 -6.33 -4.45
N ALA A 79 -12.42 -7.27 -5.11
CA ALA A 79 -12.78 -7.20 -6.52
C ALA A 79 -13.92 -6.20 -6.73
N HIS A 80 -13.63 -5.06 -7.35
CA HIS A 80 -14.65 -4.03 -7.67
C HIS A 80 -15.24 -4.18 -9.08
N GLN A 81 -14.97 -5.30 -9.75
CA GLN A 81 -15.54 -5.63 -11.06
C GLN A 81 -16.65 -6.65 -10.92
N TRP A 82 -17.72 -6.45 -11.67
CA TRP A 82 -18.84 -7.38 -11.74
C TRP A 82 -18.43 -8.72 -12.37
N GLY A 83 -19.09 -9.81 -11.97
CA GLY A 83 -18.94 -11.12 -12.58
C GLY A 83 -17.75 -11.95 -12.09
N MET A 84 -17.04 -11.53 -11.05
CA MET A 84 -16.03 -12.38 -10.40
C MET A 84 -16.70 -13.41 -9.49
N GLY A 85 -16.52 -14.70 -9.79
CA GLY A 85 -17.14 -15.82 -9.08
C GLY A 85 -16.34 -16.39 -7.90
N GLY A 86 -15.17 -15.83 -7.59
CA GLY A 86 -14.28 -16.33 -6.52
C GLY A 86 -13.01 -15.49 -6.35
N ALA A 87 -12.14 -15.93 -5.43
CA ALA A 87 -10.84 -15.31 -5.21
C ALA A 87 -9.90 -15.54 -6.40
N ILE A 88 -9.11 -14.52 -6.74
CA ILE A 88 -8.15 -14.56 -7.86
C ILE A 88 -6.76 -14.24 -7.30
N LEU A 89 -5.77 -15.00 -7.74
CA LEU A 89 -4.37 -14.83 -7.38
C LEU A 89 -3.55 -14.37 -8.60
N TYR A 90 -2.71 -13.36 -8.39
CA TYR A 90 -1.67 -13.01 -9.36
C TYR A 90 -0.52 -14.02 -9.27
N GLY A 91 -0.56 -15.07 -10.09
CA GLY A 91 0.28 -16.25 -9.90
C GLY A 91 1.76 -16.12 -10.27
N SER A 92 2.16 -15.14 -11.10
CA SER A 92 3.58 -14.90 -11.43
C SER A 92 3.77 -13.53 -12.08
N GLY A 93 4.99 -13.00 -12.04
CA GLY A 93 5.37 -11.73 -12.67
C GLY A 93 5.77 -10.68 -11.63
N ALA A 94 5.74 -9.42 -12.05
CA ALA A 94 6.10 -8.28 -11.21
C ALA A 94 5.04 -7.18 -11.31
N TRP A 95 4.88 -6.40 -10.24
CA TRP A 95 4.07 -5.20 -10.24
C TRP A 95 5.01 -3.99 -10.30
N ARG A 96 4.79 -3.10 -11.25
CA ARG A 96 5.53 -1.85 -11.33
C ARG A 96 4.87 -0.82 -10.42
N THR A 97 5.70 -0.13 -9.67
CA THR A 97 5.36 1.04 -8.88
C THR A 97 6.08 2.27 -9.45
N PRO A 98 5.61 3.48 -9.15
CA PRO A 98 6.41 4.69 -9.36
C PRO A 98 7.65 4.77 -8.46
N LEU A 99 7.74 3.91 -7.44
CA LEU A 99 8.89 3.75 -6.54
C LEU A 99 9.78 2.58 -6.95
#